data_AF-A0A1R1AL86-F1
#
_entry.id   AF-A0A1R1AL86-F1
#
_cell.length_a   1.000
_cell.length_b   1.000
_cell.length_c   1.000
_cell.angle_alpha   90.00
_cell.angle_beta   90.00
_cell.angle_gamma   90.00
#
_symmetry.space_group_name_H-M   'P 1'
#
loop_
_entity.id
_entity.type
_entity.pdbx_description
1 polymer ?
#
loop_
_entity_poly.entity_id
_entity_poly.type
_entity_poly.pdbx_seq_one_letter_code
_entity_poly.pdbx_strand_id
1 'polypeptide(L)'
;MKKFAALFLSLALLFSFVTNIQAEAKPISVWIDGEQVQLGENQPTMEKGTILVPAKTVLQKLDFQVTWDQKNKVISGKKQGLTLLFQIDNLGAMANETEIGLLAAPKVVKGTVYIPLRTVSEAAGYEITWNKEQRSVSLKENEPSKGFLWKVEKDGSTVYLLGSIHIANKAMYPLRSEIQKAYEASDYLVVEADISKMNDEKVQKQVLDLSVLKDNTTLKDHISADSYKKLGEILKENGLPENTLDTYKPWSVSSTIDYLSSAKEGYDSGIGIDAHFLQQSLENKKPILELESIEYQLNMFNNFSDKLQEEMLKGSIENYFAEVSGIEDLTKMWVTGNEEQLLELTKSATSNAELNKALLTDRNAPMVEKITGYLNDTTKKSYFVVVGAAHMLGENGIVPLLEKKGFTVVRQ
;
A
#
# COMPACT_ATOMS: atom_id res chain seq x y z
N MET A 1 26.54 81.61 33.66
CA MET A 1 25.84 81.16 32.44
C MET A 1 26.79 80.34 31.58
N LYS A 2 26.44 79.05 31.41
CA LYS A 2 26.87 78.06 30.39
C LYS A 2 28.16 78.30 29.61
N LYS A 3 29.14 77.37 29.72
CA LYS A 3 29.72 76.62 28.59
C LYS A 3 30.25 75.26 29.07
N PHE A 4 29.88 74.21 28.34
CA PHE A 4 30.24 72.80 28.51
C PHE A 4 31.70 72.54 28.13
N ALA A 5 32.39 71.65 28.84
CA ALA A 5 33.59 70.96 28.37
C ALA A 5 33.63 69.49 28.90
N ALA A 6 33.82 68.57 27.96
CA ALA A 6 34.24 67.15 27.98
C ALA A 6 34.54 66.47 29.34
N LEU A 7 33.90 65.32 29.69
CA LEU A 7 34.31 63.91 29.39
C LEU A 7 35.82 63.64 29.67
N PHE A 8 36.26 62.67 30.48
CA PHE A 8 35.91 61.23 30.54
C PHE A 8 36.62 60.54 31.75
N LEU A 9 36.26 59.26 32.00
CA LEU A 9 36.85 58.21 32.87
C LEU A 9 36.42 58.20 34.35
N SER A 10 36.06 57.09 34.98
CA SER A 10 35.90 55.68 34.57
C SER A 10 35.24 54.94 35.74
N LEU A 11 34.08 54.32 35.53
CA LEU A 11 33.51 53.37 36.47
C LEU A 11 33.80 51.95 35.97
N ALA A 12 34.81 51.32 36.57
CA ALA A 12 35.12 49.92 36.39
C ALA A 12 34.12 49.08 37.20
N LEU A 13 33.35 48.21 36.54
CA LEU A 13 32.59 47.14 37.17
C LEU A 13 32.44 45.95 36.19
N LEU A 14 33.32 44.97 36.42
CA LEU A 14 33.10 43.52 36.31
C LEU A 14 32.25 42.98 35.15
N PHE A 15 32.92 42.62 34.04
CA PHE A 15 32.41 41.60 33.11
C PHE A 15 32.90 40.22 33.57
N SER A 16 32.04 39.49 34.28
CA SER A 16 32.16 38.04 34.38
C SER A 16 31.75 37.44 33.04
N PHE A 17 32.71 36.87 32.31
CA PHE A 17 32.42 36.07 31.12
C PHE A 17 31.68 34.81 31.55
N VAL A 18 30.36 34.78 31.37
CA VAL A 18 29.60 33.52 31.34
C VAL A 18 29.81 32.93 29.95
N THR A 19 30.76 32.01 29.82
CA THR A 19 30.83 31.17 28.62
C THR A 19 29.58 30.29 28.61
N ASN A 20 28.69 30.52 27.64
CA ASN A 20 27.64 29.55 27.31
C ASN A 20 28.34 28.29 26.78
N ILE A 21 28.60 27.33 27.66
CA ILE A 21 28.95 25.97 27.26
C ILE A 21 27.65 25.38 26.71
N GLN A 22 27.47 25.45 25.40
CA GLN A 22 26.43 24.72 24.71
C GLN A 22 26.75 23.23 24.90
N ALA A 23 25.95 22.53 25.71
CA ALA A 23 26.12 21.10 25.92
C ALA A 23 26.08 20.39 24.55
N GLU A 24 27.13 19.64 24.24
CA GLU A 24 27.22 18.86 23.02
C GLU A 24 26.02 17.92 22.95
N ALA A 25 25.26 17.99 21.85
CA ALA A 25 24.05 17.20 21.70
C ALA A 25 24.40 15.70 21.79
N LYS A 26 23.65 14.95 22.61
CA LYS A 26 23.89 13.50 22.76
C LYS A 26 23.97 12.82 21.37
N PRO A 27 24.90 11.87 21.17
CA PRO A 27 25.00 11.11 19.93
C PRO A 27 23.68 10.41 19.59
N ILE A 28 23.41 10.23 18.31
CA ILE A 28 22.23 9.49 17.85
C ILE A 28 22.51 8.00 17.98
N SER A 29 21.66 7.26 18.69
CA SER A 29 21.74 5.79 18.75
C SER A 29 20.84 5.15 17.70
N VAL A 30 21.31 4.05 17.10
CA VAL A 30 20.55 3.25 16.13
C VAL A 30 20.28 1.89 16.74
N TRP A 31 19.03 1.45 16.69
CA TRP A 31 18.56 0.17 17.21
C TRP A 31 17.92 -0.62 16.06
N ILE A 32 18.19 -1.92 15.97
CA ILE A 32 17.62 -2.82 14.96
C ILE A 32 17.07 -4.03 15.73
N ASP A 33 15.76 -4.26 15.62
CA ASP A 33 15.04 -5.36 16.29
C ASP A 33 15.31 -5.42 17.80
N GLY A 34 15.39 -4.24 18.43
CA GLY A 34 15.66 -4.10 19.87
C GLY A 34 17.14 -4.15 20.26
N GLU A 35 18.05 -4.44 19.33
CA GLU A 35 19.50 -4.45 19.58
C GLU A 35 20.16 -3.14 19.14
N GLN A 36 21.00 -2.56 20.02
CA GLN A 36 21.76 -1.36 19.66
C GLN A 36 22.90 -1.68 18.68
N VAL A 37 22.94 -0.97 17.55
CA VAL A 37 24.01 -1.07 16.56
C VAL A 37 25.27 -0.40 17.10
N GLN A 38 26.37 -1.14 17.13
CA GLN A 38 27.67 -0.62 17.56
C GLN A 38 28.35 0.12 16.41
N LEU A 39 28.33 1.45 16.47
CA LEU A 39 28.84 2.32 15.40
C LEU A 39 30.27 2.83 15.62
N GLY A 40 30.86 2.57 16.80
CA GLY A 40 32.21 3.00 17.15
C GLY A 40 32.37 4.52 17.05
N GLU A 41 33.44 4.99 16.42
CA GLU A 41 33.71 6.42 16.23
C GLU A 41 32.87 7.06 15.11
N ASN A 42 32.27 6.25 14.23
CA ASN A 42 31.47 6.73 13.10
C ASN A 42 30.03 6.98 13.54
N GLN A 43 29.80 8.00 14.37
CA GLN A 43 28.47 8.30 14.89
C GLN A 43 27.52 8.80 13.77
N PRO A 44 26.19 8.54 13.84
CA PRO A 44 25.23 9.09 12.90
C PRO A 44 25.20 10.61 12.98
N THR A 45 24.82 11.24 11.86
CA THR A 45 24.69 12.69 11.77
C THR A 45 23.28 13.07 11.33
N MET A 46 22.76 14.20 11.83
CA MET A 46 21.48 14.74 11.39
C MET A 46 21.74 15.89 10.42
N GLU A 47 21.18 15.79 9.22
CA GLU A 47 21.27 16.84 8.20
C GLU A 47 19.87 17.17 7.68
N LYS A 48 19.43 18.42 7.89
CA LYS A 48 18.10 18.91 7.44
C LYS A 48 16.94 17.96 7.82
N GLY A 49 16.99 17.36 9.02
CA GLY A 49 15.99 16.41 9.50
C GLY A 49 16.15 14.96 9.01
N THR A 50 17.19 14.67 8.23
CA THR A 50 17.54 13.32 7.77
C THR A 50 18.70 12.75 8.59
N ILE A 51 18.54 11.53 9.11
CA ILE A 51 19.62 10.82 9.80
C ILE A 51 20.48 10.12 8.76
N LEU A 52 21.76 10.46 8.72
CA LEU A 52 22.78 9.80 7.92
C LEU A 52 23.57 8.85 8.82
N VAL A 53 23.75 7.60 8.38
CA VAL A 53 24.45 6.54 9.13
C VAL A 53 25.63 5.97 8.35
N PRO A 54 26.65 5.38 9.03
CA PRO A 54 27.72 4.65 8.36
C PRO A 54 27.16 3.47 7.55
N ALA A 55 27.24 3.60 6.23
CA ALA A 55 26.58 2.72 5.28
C ALA A 55 26.98 1.25 5.49
N LYS A 56 28.30 0.97 5.53
CA LYS A 56 28.81 -0.40 5.66
C LYS A 56 28.30 -1.07 6.94
N THR A 57 28.39 -0.41 8.09
CA THR A 57 28.00 -0.99 9.38
C THR A 57 26.51 -1.30 9.45
N VAL A 58 25.68 -0.34 9.05
CA VAL A 58 24.21 -0.51 9.12
C VAL A 58 23.73 -1.52 8.09
N LEU A 59 24.20 -1.44 6.83
CA LEU A 59 23.81 -2.39 5.79
C LEU A 59 24.21 -3.83 6.14
N GLN A 60 25.41 -4.05 6.69
CA GLN A 60 25.83 -5.37 7.14
C GLN A 60 24.99 -5.90 8.31
N LYS A 61 24.60 -5.02 9.24
CA LYS A 61 23.71 -5.41 10.36
C LYS A 61 22.29 -5.72 9.89
N LEU A 62 21.89 -5.20 8.73
CA LEU A 62 20.66 -5.54 8.01
C LEU A 62 20.84 -6.72 7.02
N ASP A 63 21.95 -7.47 7.12
CA ASP A 63 22.32 -8.63 6.28
C ASP A 63 22.61 -8.36 4.80
N PHE A 64 22.91 -7.11 4.42
CA PHE A 64 23.35 -6.83 3.05
C PHE A 64 24.83 -7.16 2.85
N GLN A 65 25.13 -7.73 1.69
CA GLN A 65 26.49 -7.78 1.14
C GLN A 65 26.83 -6.41 0.56
N VAL A 66 27.82 -5.72 1.12
CA VAL A 66 28.15 -4.33 0.78
C VAL A 66 29.40 -4.26 -0.10
N THR A 67 29.31 -3.52 -1.21
CA THR A 67 30.45 -3.22 -2.10
C THR A 67 30.62 -1.72 -2.27
N TRP A 68 31.85 -1.24 -2.19
CA TRP A 68 32.21 0.17 -2.45
C TRP A 68 33.02 0.26 -3.75
N ASP A 69 32.49 0.96 -4.75
CA ASP A 69 33.19 1.35 -5.97
C ASP A 69 33.75 2.76 -5.79
N GLN A 70 35.04 2.83 -5.47
CA GLN A 70 35.73 4.09 -5.24
C GLN A 70 35.85 4.95 -6.52
N LYS A 71 35.96 4.32 -7.69
CA LYS A 71 36.15 5.04 -8.97
C LYS A 71 34.86 5.78 -9.35
N ASN A 72 33.72 5.10 -9.23
CA ASN A 72 32.42 5.65 -9.58
C ASN A 72 31.73 6.36 -8.39
N LYS A 73 32.33 6.28 -7.20
CA LYS A 73 31.79 6.79 -5.94
C LYS A 73 30.39 6.22 -5.63
N VAL A 74 30.25 4.91 -5.77
CA VAL A 74 28.98 4.20 -5.56
C VAL A 74 29.16 3.18 -4.43
N ILE A 75 28.29 3.25 -3.43
CA ILE A 75 28.13 2.15 -2.46
C ILE A 75 26.89 1.34 -2.85
N SER A 76 27.03 0.03 -2.80
CA SER A 76 25.97 -0.91 -3.12
C SER A 76 25.76 -1.90 -1.99
N GLY A 77 24.51 -2.32 -1.79
CA GLY A 77 24.12 -3.38 -0.86
C GLY A 77 23.25 -4.40 -1.57
N LYS A 78 23.50 -5.70 -1.38
CA LYS A 78 22.64 -6.77 -1.92
C LYS A 78 22.15 -7.73 -0.82
N LYS A 79 20.84 -7.98 -0.74
CA LYS A 79 20.17 -8.94 0.16
C LYS A 79 18.97 -9.55 -0.55
N GLN A 80 18.87 -10.88 -0.63
CA GLN A 80 17.65 -11.62 -1.04
C GLN A 80 16.79 -10.97 -2.15
N GLY A 81 17.34 -10.73 -3.34
CA GLY A 81 16.59 -10.13 -4.47
C GLY A 81 16.46 -8.60 -4.44
N LEU A 82 16.90 -7.94 -3.37
CA LEU A 82 17.01 -6.49 -3.26
C LEU A 82 18.46 -6.04 -3.48
N THR A 83 18.65 -5.07 -4.38
CA THR A 83 19.90 -4.37 -4.62
C THR A 83 19.70 -2.88 -4.39
N LEU A 84 20.47 -2.29 -3.48
CA LEU A 84 20.50 -0.86 -3.22
C LEU A 84 21.75 -0.23 -3.82
N LEU A 85 21.61 0.89 -4.52
CA LEU A 85 22.74 1.67 -5.06
C LEU A 85 22.64 3.13 -4.61
N PHE A 86 23.72 3.63 -4.03
CA PHE A 86 23.84 5.01 -3.58
C PHE A 86 25.09 5.64 -4.17
N GLN A 87 24.92 6.69 -4.96
CA GLN A 87 26.01 7.49 -5.47
C GLN A 87 26.27 8.68 -4.54
N ILE A 88 27.54 8.93 -4.22
CA ILE A 88 27.93 10.08 -3.39
C ILE A 88 27.52 11.40 -4.07
N ASP A 89 27.04 12.34 -3.26
CA ASP A 89 26.59 13.68 -3.66
C ASP A 89 25.37 13.69 -4.61
N ASN A 90 24.66 12.57 -4.75
CA ASN A 90 23.44 12.43 -5.55
C ASN A 90 22.20 12.33 -4.64
N LEU A 91 21.10 13.00 -5.02
CA LEU A 91 19.81 12.91 -4.33
C LEU A 91 18.92 11.78 -4.86
N GLY A 92 19.38 11.02 -5.85
CA GLY A 92 18.78 9.75 -6.27
C GLY A 92 19.55 8.54 -5.71
N ALA A 93 18.81 7.49 -5.40
CA ALA A 93 19.31 6.13 -5.17
C ALA A 93 18.53 5.14 -6.05
N MET A 94 19.00 3.90 -6.16
CA MET A 94 18.24 2.83 -6.80
C MET A 94 17.92 1.74 -5.79
N ALA A 95 16.68 1.25 -5.80
CA ALA A 95 16.34 -0.07 -5.28
C ALA A 95 15.91 -0.95 -6.45
N ASN A 96 16.70 -1.98 -6.74
CA ASN A 96 16.61 -2.75 -7.98
C ASN A 96 16.66 -1.81 -9.19
N GLU A 97 15.61 -1.81 -10.02
CA GLU A 97 15.51 -0.96 -11.21
C GLU A 97 14.72 0.34 -10.95
N THR A 98 14.24 0.55 -9.72
CA THR A 98 13.41 1.70 -9.33
C THR A 98 14.26 2.80 -8.71
N GLU A 99 14.13 4.03 -9.24
CA GLU A 99 14.76 5.21 -8.66
C GLU A 99 14.02 5.67 -7.40
N ILE A 100 14.78 5.97 -6.34
CA ILE A 100 14.27 6.47 -5.06
C ILE A 100 14.86 7.85 -4.78
N GLY A 101 13.98 8.83 -4.53
CA GLY A 101 14.38 10.16 -4.08
C GLY A 101 14.90 10.16 -2.64
N LEU A 102 15.99 10.88 -2.41
CA LEU A 102 16.62 11.07 -1.11
C LEU A 102 16.41 12.49 -0.60
N LEU A 103 16.15 12.61 0.72
CA LEU A 103 16.06 13.92 1.39
C LEU A 103 17.44 14.51 1.74
N ALA A 104 18.49 13.69 1.74
CA ALA A 104 19.87 14.10 1.89
C ALA A 104 20.78 13.19 1.04
N ALA A 105 21.81 13.76 0.42
CA ALA A 105 22.71 12.99 -0.43
C ALA A 105 23.65 12.09 0.41
N PRO A 106 23.99 10.89 -0.08
CA PRO A 106 25.08 10.09 0.47
C PRO A 106 26.39 10.87 0.43
N LYS A 107 27.23 10.74 1.45
CA LYS A 107 28.47 11.53 1.56
C LYS A 107 29.59 10.75 2.21
N VAL A 108 30.82 11.21 2.02
CA VAL A 108 32.00 10.67 2.70
C VAL A 108 32.39 11.58 3.86
N VAL A 109 32.40 11.04 5.09
CA VAL A 109 32.86 11.75 6.29
C VAL A 109 34.06 10.99 6.84
N LYS A 110 35.23 11.64 6.86
CA LYS A 110 36.49 11.05 7.35
C LYS A 110 36.80 9.65 6.78
N GLY A 111 36.51 9.44 5.49
CA GLY A 111 36.74 8.16 4.80
C GLY A 111 35.62 7.12 4.95
N THR A 112 34.60 7.40 5.76
CA THR A 112 33.41 6.54 5.92
C THR A 112 32.28 7.06 5.02
N VAL A 113 31.64 6.16 4.27
CA VAL A 113 30.44 6.48 3.49
C VAL A 113 29.22 6.52 4.41
N TYR A 114 28.45 7.60 4.33
CA TYR A 114 27.22 7.83 5.05
C TYR A 114 26.03 7.87 4.09
N ILE A 115 24.94 7.19 4.45
CA ILE A 115 23.69 7.12 3.66
C ILE A 115 22.47 7.47 4.50
N PRO A 116 21.37 7.96 3.89
CA PRO A 116 20.10 8.20 4.59
C PRO A 116 19.53 6.92 5.17
N LEU A 117 19.40 6.88 6.50
CA LEU A 117 18.93 5.69 7.21
C LEU A 117 17.50 5.32 6.79
N ARG A 118 16.58 6.30 6.78
CA ARG A 118 15.17 6.07 6.45
C ARG A 118 15.00 5.34 5.13
N THR A 119 15.64 5.82 4.07
CA THR A 119 15.53 5.20 2.74
C THR A 119 16.02 3.76 2.73
N VAL A 120 17.14 3.48 3.40
CA VAL A 120 17.71 2.13 3.51
C VAL A 120 16.76 1.21 4.25
N SER A 121 16.26 1.67 5.41
CA SER A 121 15.36 0.90 6.27
C SER A 121 14.05 0.59 5.57
N GLU A 122 13.39 1.60 4.99
CA GLU A 122 12.12 1.42 4.27
C GLU A 122 12.28 0.48 3.07
N ALA A 123 13.34 0.65 2.27
CA ALA A 123 13.58 -0.25 1.14
C ALA A 123 13.91 -1.68 1.57
N ALA A 124 14.49 -1.86 2.76
CA ALA A 124 14.79 -3.17 3.35
C ALA A 124 13.61 -3.79 4.11
N GLY A 125 12.43 -3.15 4.15
CA GLY A 125 11.25 -3.69 4.84
C GLY A 125 11.22 -3.44 6.35
N TYR A 126 11.89 -2.39 6.83
CA TYR A 126 11.89 -2.00 8.24
C TYR A 126 11.02 -0.77 8.48
N GLU A 127 10.19 -0.82 9.52
CA GLU A 127 9.57 0.38 10.11
C GLU A 127 10.64 1.17 10.88
N ILE A 128 10.60 2.51 10.75
CA ILE A 128 11.57 3.41 11.39
C ILE A 128 10.87 4.40 12.33
N THR A 129 11.24 4.34 13.60
CA THR A 129 10.68 5.22 14.64
C THR A 129 11.78 6.10 15.23
N TRP A 130 11.57 7.42 15.21
CA TRP A 130 12.46 8.40 15.84
C TRP A 130 11.95 8.79 17.22
N ASN A 131 12.77 8.56 18.26
CA ASN A 131 12.53 9.08 19.60
C ASN A 131 13.38 10.33 19.83
N LYS A 132 12.72 11.48 19.89
CA LYS A 132 13.37 12.80 20.06
C LYS A 132 14.06 12.96 21.41
N GLU A 133 13.47 12.43 22.48
CA GLU A 133 13.97 12.58 23.85
C GLU A 133 15.23 11.73 24.08
N GLN A 134 15.19 10.49 23.61
CA GLN A 134 16.31 9.55 23.72
C GLN A 134 17.38 9.77 22.63
N ARG A 135 17.08 10.58 21.61
CA ARG A 135 17.87 10.72 20.38
C ARG A 135 18.23 9.35 19.81
N SER A 136 17.23 8.49 19.73
CA SER A 136 17.35 7.14 19.21
C SER A 136 16.47 6.96 17.99
N VAL A 137 16.96 6.17 17.05
CA VAL A 137 16.18 5.66 15.93
C VAL A 137 16.11 4.15 16.05
N SER A 138 14.90 3.62 16.01
CA SER A 138 14.63 2.19 16.08
C SER A 138 14.12 1.71 14.74
N LEU A 139 14.76 0.67 14.21
CA LEU A 139 14.31 -0.11 13.08
C LEU A 139 13.70 -1.40 13.58
N LYS A 140 12.54 -1.75 13.07
CA LYS A 140 11.89 -3.04 13.34
C LYS A 140 11.54 -3.69 12.02
N GLU A 141 11.96 -4.92 11.80
CA GLU A 141 11.61 -5.65 10.59
C GLU A 141 10.08 -5.82 10.54
N ASN A 142 9.48 -5.49 9.39
CA ASN A 142 8.08 -5.79 9.18
C ASN A 142 7.94 -7.30 9.02
N GLU A 143 7.20 -7.94 9.92
CA GLU A 143 6.76 -9.32 9.72
C GLU A 143 6.03 -9.40 8.37
N PRO A 144 6.45 -10.28 7.44
CA PRO A 144 5.82 -10.34 6.14
C PRO A 144 4.34 -10.65 6.26
N SER A 145 3.52 -9.93 5.50
CA SER A 145 2.08 -10.13 5.51
C SER A 145 1.74 -11.56 5.11
N LYS A 146 0.90 -12.20 5.92
CA LYS A 146 0.49 -13.59 5.68
C LYS A 146 -0.46 -13.65 4.49
N GLY A 147 -1.45 -12.77 4.40
CA GLY A 147 -2.46 -12.83 3.35
C GLY A 147 -3.19 -14.18 3.32
N PHE A 148 -3.86 -14.46 2.21
CA PHE A 148 -4.74 -15.61 2.04
C PHE A 148 -4.38 -16.41 0.79
N LEU A 149 -3.50 -17.41 0.93
CA LEU A 149 -3.03 -18.24 -0.19
C LEU A 149 -3.46 -19.70 0.01
N TRP A 150 -4.08 -20.28 -1.02
CA TRP A 150 -4.34 -21.71 -1.11
C TRP A 150 -3.71 -22.29 -2.37
N LYS A 151 -3.56 -23.61 -2.39
CA LYS A 151 -3.06 -24.38 -3.53
C LYS A 151 -4.04 -25.52 -3.82
N VAL A 152 -4.29 -25.75 -5.10
CA VAL A 152 -5.06 -26.87 -5.63
C VAL A 152 -4.24 -27.54 -6.71
N GLU A 153 -4.10 -28.86 -6.65
CA GLU A 153 -3.38 -29.64 -7.65
C GLU A 153 -4.25 -30.76 -8.21
N LYS A 154 -4.19 -30.96 -9.52
CA LYS A 154 -4.83 -32.10 -10.19
C LYS A 154 -4.03 -32.50 -11.43
N ASP A 155 -3.66 -33.77 -11.51
CA ASP A 155 -3.03 -34.40 -12.69
C ASP A 155 -1.81 -33.66 -13.28
N GLY A 156 -1.13 -32.86 -12.45
CA GLY A 156 0.02 -32.02 -12.81
C GLY A 156 -0.30 -30.54 -13.06
N SER A 157 -1.57 -30.17 -13.19
CA SER A 157 -2.01 -28.77 -13.18
C SER A 157 -2.04 -28.23 -11.75
N THR A 158 -1.62 -26.98 -11.57
CA THR A 158 -1.59 -26.31 -10.25
C THR A 158 -2.32 -24.99 -10.33
N VAL A 159 -3.21 -24.73 -9.37
CA VAL A 159 -3.82 -23.41 -9.17
C VAL A 159 -3.47 -22.92 -7.78
N TYR A 160 -2.82 -21.76 -7.72
CA TYR A 160 -2.67 -20.98 -6.50
C TYR A 160 -3.80 -19.94 -6.43
N LEU A 161 -4.50 -19.87 -5.31
CA LEU A 161 -5.59 -18.92 -5.07
C LEU A 161 -5.14 -17.89 -4.04
N LEU A 162 -4.98 -16.63 -4.43
CA LEU A 162 -4.65 -15.52 -3.55
C LEU A 162 -5.86 -14.61 -3.35
N GLY A 163 -6.29 -14.45 -2.10
CA GLY A 163 -7.29 -13.47 -1.69
C GLY A 163 -6.67 -12.06 -1.64
N SER A 164 -7.06 -11.17 -2.55
CA SER A 164 -6.53 -9.80 -2.66
C SER A 164 -7.37 -8.77 -1.91
N ILE A 165 -6.76 -7.61 -1.68
CA ILE A 165 -7.42 -6.36 -1.28
C ILE A 165 -7.01 -5.31 -2.31
N HIS A 166 -7.98 -4.58 -2.88
CA HIS A 166 -7.78 -3.64 -4.00
C HIS A 166 -7.02 -2.37 -3.62
N ILE A 167 -7.01 -2.02 -2.34
CA ILE A 167 -6.39 -0.81 -1.80
C ILE A 167 -5.50 -1.21 -0.64
N ALA A 168 -4.25 -0.77 -0.67
CA ALA A 168 -3.26 -1.16 0.32
C ALA A 168 -2.46 0.04 0.80
N ASN A 169 -1.78 -0.14 1.94
CA ASN A 169 -0.78 0.78 2.43
C ASN A 169 0.55 0.05 2.66
N LYS A 170 1.58 0.78 3.10
CA LYS A 170 2.91 0.19 3.33
C LYS A 170 2.92 -0.93 4.38
N ALA A 171 1.98 -0.97 5.31
CA ALA A 171 1.92 -2.01 6.36
C ALA A 171 1.52 -3.39 5.81
N MET A 172 0.93 -3.46 4.62
CA MET A 172 0.62 -4.71 3.94
C MET A 172 1.85 -5.35 3.27
N TYR A 173 3.00 -4.68 3.30
CA TYR A 173 4.24 -5.13 2.67
C TYR A 173 5.40 -5.20 3.68
N PRO A 174 6.37 -6.14 3.48
CA PRO A 174 6.49 -7.06 2.34
C PRO A 174 5.50 -8.24 2.42
N LEU A 175 5.30 -8.92 1.28
CA LEU A 175 4.54 -10.17 1.23
C LEU A 175 5.44 -11.33 1.65
N ARG A 176 4.88 -12.35 2.32
CA ARG A 176 5.65 -13.56 2.64
C ARG A 176 6.11 -14.31 1.37
N SER A 177 7.25 -15.00 1.48
CA SER A 177 7.94 -15.59 0.33
C SER A 177 7.12 -16.62 -0.46
N GLU A 178 6.18 -17.30 0.22
CA GLU A 178 5.34 -18.33 -0.36
C GLU A 178 4.40 -17.76 -1.44
N ILE A 179 3.91 -16.53 -1.24
CA ILE A 179 3.06 -15.86 -2.23
C ILE A 179 3.88 -15.55 -3.48
N GLN A 180 5.06 -14.97 -3.31
CA GLN A 180 5.94 -14.64 -4.44
C GLN A 180 6.39 -15.89 -5.19
N LYS A 181 6.78 -16.97 -4.49
CA LYS A 181 7.16 -18.24 -5.10
C LYS A 181 6.01 -18.88 -5.89
N ALA A 182 4.79 -18.80 -5.38
CA ALA A 182 3.59 -19.28 -6.08
C ALA A 182 3.33 -18.50 -7.39
N TYR A 183 3.49 -17.18 -7.36
CA TYR A 183 3.40 -16.34 -8.55
C TYR A 183 4.49 -16.69 -9.58
N GLU A 184 5.74 -16.80 -9.14
CA GLU A 184 6.89 -17.12 -9.99
C GLU A 184 6.77 -18.50 -10.64
N ALA A 185 6.29 -19.50 -9.89
CA ALA A 185 6.09 -20.87 -10.36
C ALA A 185 4.93 -21.04 -11.36
N SER A 186 4.09 -20.01 -11.53
CA SER A 186 2.91 -20.07 -12.39
C SER A 186 3.18 -19.66 -13.83
N ASP A 187 2.59 -20.34 -14.81
CA ASP A 187 2.65 -19.94 -16.22
C ASP A 187 1.81 -18.69 -16.52
N TYR A 188 0.68 -18.52 -15.80
CA TYR A 188 -0.29 -17.46 -16.02
C TYR A 188 -0.58 -16.69 -14.73
N LEU A 189 -0.79 -15.38 -14.87
CA LEU A 189 -1.56 -14.60 -13.90
C LEU A 189 -3.04 -14.67 -14.29
N VAL A 190 -3.91 -14.96 -13.34
CA VAL A 190 -5.36 -14.95 -13.56
C VAL A 190 -5.98 -13.94 -12.59
N VAL A 191 -6.71 -12.97 -13.11
CA VAL A 191 -7.36 -11.91 -12.31
C VAL A 191 -8.86 -11.91 -12.54
N GLU A 192 -9.62 -11.26 -11.66
CA GLU A 192 -11.06 -11.03 -11.90
C GLU A 192 -11.27 -10.25 -13.21
N ALA A 193 -10.57 -9.13 -13.33
CA ALA A 193 -10.57 -8.28 -14.51
C ALA A 193 -9.18 -7.66 -14.68
N ASP A 194 -8.73 -7.49 -15.92
CA ASP A 194 -7.44 -6.90 -16.22
C ASP A 194 -7.52 -5.36 -16.16
N ILE A 195 -7.37 -4.81 -14.96
CA ILE A 195 -7.45 -3.37 -14.70
C ILE A 195 -6.29 -2.56 -15.33
N SER A 196 -5.28 -3.20 -15.91
CA SER A 196 -4.23 -2.49 -16.66
C SER A 196 -4.78 -1.81 -17.91
N LYS A 197 -5.92 -2.30 -18.40
CA LYS A 197 -6.69 -1.75 -19.52
C LYS A 197 -7.49 -0.50 -19.14
N MET A 198 -7.48 -0.03 -17.89
CA MET A 198 -8.21 1.19 -17.48
C MET A 198 -7.69 2.46 -18.17
N ASN A 199 -6.50 2.42 -18.75
CA ASN A 199 -5.96 3.50 -19.58
C ASN A 199 -6.37 3.41 -21.06
N ASP A 200 -7.02 2.33 -21.49
CA ASP A 200 -7.54 2.22 -22.85
C ASP A 200 -8.73 3.17 -23.04
N GLU A 201 -8.68 3.99 -24.10
CA GLU A 201 -9.70 5.00 -24.41
C GLU A 201 -11.11 4.39 -24.46
N LYS A 202 -11.23 3.18 -25.02
CA LYS A 202 -12.50 2.45 -25.09
C LYS A 202 -13.04 2.13 -23.68
N VAL A 203 -12.19 1.67 -22.78
CA VAL A 203 -12.56 1.32 -21.40
C VAL A 203 -12.94 2.59 -20.63
N GLN A 204 -12.16 3.67 -20.76
CA GLN A 204 -12.46 4.95 -20.14
C GLN A 204 -13.82 5.52 -20.56
N LYS A 205 -14.12 5.43 -21.87
CA LYS A 205 -15.42 5.85 -22.39
C LYS A 205 -16.55 4.99 -21.82
N GLN A 206 -16.38 3.67 -21.76
CA GLN A 206 -17.37 2.76 -21.18
C GLN A 206 -17.62 3.07 -19.69
N VAL A 207 -16.57 3.30 -18.91
CA VAL A 207 -16.66 3.70 -17.50
C VAL A 207 -17.49 4.99 -17.39
N LEU A 208 -17.11 6.04 -18.12
CA LEU A 208 -17.83 7.31 -18.09
C LEU A 208 -19.30 7.15 -18.50
N ASP A 209 -19.57 6.41 -19.58
CA ASP A 209 -20.92 6.19 -20.10
C ASP A 209 -21.83 5.44 -19.10
N LEU A 210 -21.27 4.57 -18.25
CA LEU A 210 -22.02 3.85 -17.21
C LEU A 210 -22.17 4.67 -15.92
N SER A 211 -21.18 5.49 -15.59
CA SER A 211 -21.12 6.27 -14.36
C SER A 211 -22.02 7.50 -14.31
N VAL A 212 -22.49 8.02 -15.46
CA VAL A 212 -23.25 9.27 -15.53
C VAL A 212 -24.76 9.07 -15.68
N LEU A 213 -25.54 10.01 -15.14
CA LEU A 213 -26.98 10.15 -15.38
C LEU A 213 -27.22 10.58 -16.83
N LYS A 214 -28.23 9.98 -17.47
CA LYS A 214 -28.57 10.18 -18.90
C LYS A 214 -29.99 10.67 -19.11
N ASP A 215 -30.83 10.60 -18.09
CA ASP A 215 -32.06 11.38 -17.99
C ASP A 215 -31.70 12.75 -17.44
N ASN A 216 -32.42 13.82 -17.80
CA ASN A 216 -32.09 15.21 -17.39
C ASN A 216 -32.23 15.48 -15.86
N THR A 217 -32.14 14.43 -15.05
CA THR A 217 -32.07 14.45 -13.59
C THR A 217 -30.64 14.73 -13.13
N THR A 218 -30.50 15.00 -11.85
CA THR A 218 -29.23 15.19 -11.16
C THR A 218 -29.14 14.26 -9.96
N LEU A 219 -27.96 14.10 -9.40
CA LEU A 219 -27.75 13.27 -8.20
C LEU A 219 -28.73 13.60 -7.06
N LYS A 220 -29.11 14.88 -6.90
CA LYS A 220 -30.10 15.36 -5.91
C LYS A 220 -31.47 14.69 -6.04
N ASP A 221 -31.84 14.28 -7.25
CA ASP A 221 -33.13 13.64 -7.53
C ASP A 221 -33.13 12.15 -7.15
N HIS A 222 -31.95 11.56 -6.93
CA HIS A 222 -31.75 10.13 -6.68
C HIS A 222 -31.31 9.79 -5.25
N ILE A 223 -31.03 10.80 -4.41
CA ILE A 223 -30.52 10.59 -3.04
C ILE A 223 -31.22 11.52 -2.06
N SER A 224 -31.26 11.15 -0.78
CA SER A 224 -31.84 11.99 0.26
C SER A 224 -31.13 13.35 0.39
N ALA A 225 -31.87 14.37 0.82
CA ALA A 225 -31.32 15.70 1.08
C ALA A 225 -30.21 15.70 2.16
N ASP A 226 -30.27 14.78 3.13
CA ASP A 226 -29.22 14.60 4.14
C ASP A 226 -27.93 14.06 3.51
N SER A 227 -28.05 13.00 2.69
CA SER A 227 -26.92 12.43 1.94
C SER A 227 -26.29 13.49 1.03
N TYR A 228 -27.10 14.26 0.30
CA TYR A 228 -26.58 15.31 -0.58
C TYR A 228 -25.84 16.41 0.18
N LYS A 229 -26.37 16.86 1.32
CA LYS A 229 -25.71 17.85 2.17
C LYS A 229 -24.35 17.34 2.67
N LYS A 230 -24.32 16.14 3.24
CA LYS A 230 -23.08 15.52 3.76
C LYS A 230 -22.06 15.26 2.65
N LEU A 231 -22.50 14.84 1.48
CA LEU A 231 -21.64 14.71 0.30
C LEU A 231 -20.97 16.05 -0.04
N GLY A 232 -21.71 17.15 -0.02
CA GLY A 232 -21.15 18.49 -0.23
C GLY A 232 -20.06 18.86 0.79
N GLU A 233 -20.24 18.47 2.06
CA GLU A 233 -19.23 18.66 3.12
C GLU A 233 -17.93 17.87 2.82
N ILE A 234 -18.05 16.61 2.38
CA ILE A 234 -16.92 15.76 1.98
C ILE A 234 -16.18 16.38 0.79
N LEU A 235 -16.91 16.77 -0.26
CA LEU A 235 -16.32 17.35 -1.46
C LEU A 235 -15.55 18.64 -1.14
N LYS A 236 -16.13 19.50 -0.29
CA LYS A 236 -15.52 20.75 0.14
C LYS A 236 -14.25 20.53 0.97
N GLU A 237 -14.24 19.55 1.89
CA GLU A 237 -13.03 19.18 2.66
C GLU A 237 -11.90 18.74 1.72
N ASN A 238 -12.25 18.07 0.61
CA ASN A 238 -11.32 17.62 -0.42
C ASN A 238 -11.05 18.66 -1.53
N GLY A 239 -11.47 19.93 -1.34
CA GLY A 239 -11.20 21.03 -2.26
C GLY A 239 -12.02 21.00 -3.57
N LEU A 240 -13.10 20.22 -3.63
CA LEU A 240 -13.99 20.09 -4.77
C LEU A 240 -15.27 20.92 -4.58
N PRO A 241 -15.82 21.51 -5.65
CA PRO A 241 -17.17 22.10 -5.62
C PRO A 241 -18.24 21.07 -5.26
N GLU A 242 -19.24 21.47 -4.46
CA GLU A 242 -20.32 20.60 -3.95
C GLU A 242 -21.14 19.94 -5.07
N ASN A 243 -21.22 20.57 -6.25
CA ASN A 243 -21.98 20.09 -7.40
C ASN A 243 -21.15 19.30 -8.43
N THR A 244 -19.87 19.02 -8.14
CA THR A 244 -18.95 18.34 -9.08
C THR A 244 -19.47 16.97 -9.52
N LEU A 245 -20.23 16.30 -8.65
CA LEU A 245 -20.74 14.95 -8.88
C LEU A 245 -22.23 14.91 -9.27
N ASP A 246 -22.87 16.06 -9.52
CA ASP A 246 -24.33 16.14 -9.79
C ASP A 246 -24.76 15.36 -11.05
N THR A 247 -23.85 15.11 -11.99
CA THR A 247 -24.11 14.35 -13.22
C THR A 247 -23.83 12.86 -13.09
N TYR A 248 -23.37 12.38 -11.93
CA TYR A 248 -22.99 10.99 -11.71
C TYR A 248 -24.09 10.20 -11.01
N LYS A 249 -24.13 8.89 -11.26
CA LYS A 249 -25.04 7.96 -10.58
C LYS A 249 -24.60 7.71 -9.14
N PRO A 250 -25.53 7.41 -8.21
CA PRO A 250 -25.19 7.22 -6.80
C PRO A 250 -24.11 6.14 -6.56
N TRP A 251 -24.12 5.02 -7.29
CA TRP A 251 -23.08 3.99 -7.17
C TRP A 251 -21.66 4.51 -7.49
N SER A 252 -21.54 5.36 -8.52
CA SER A 252 -20.24 5.91 -8.93
C SER A 252 -19.74 6.96 -7.95
N VAL A 253 -20.68 7.70 -7.33
CA VAL A 253 -20.38 8.65 -6.27
C VAL A 253 -19.91 7.89 -5.02
N SER A 254 -20.59 6.79 -4.65
CA SER A 254 -20.17 5.91 -3.53
C SER A 254 -18.71 5.47 -3.68
N SER A 255 -18.32 4.93 -4.84
CA SER A 255 -16.93 4.53 -5.09
C SER A 255 -15.93 5.70 -5.02
N THR A 256 -16.34 6.90 -5.43
CA THR A 256 -15.51 8.11 -5.33
C THR A 256 -15.27 8.48 -3.86
N ILE A 257 -16.29 8.39 -3.02
CA ILE A 257 -16.20 8.70 -1.59
C ILE A 257 -15.36 7.65 -0.86
N ASP A 258 -15.51 6.37 -1.17
CA ASP A 258 -14.67 5.30 -0.61
C ASP A 258 -13.19 5.51 -0.95
N TYR A 259 -12.89 5.94 -2.18
CA TYR A 259 -11.53 6.29 -2.60
C TYR A 259 -10.98 7.48 -1.81
N LEU A 260 -11.74 8.57 -1.67
CA LEU A 260 -11.32 9.75 -0.90
C LEU A 260 -11.08 9.41 0.57
N SER A 261 -11.95 8.59 1.17
CA SER A 261 -11.79 8.11 2.54
C SER A 261 -10.48 7.33 2.70
N SER A 262 -10.24 6.37 1.80
CA SER A 262 -9.05 5.50 1.85
C SER A 262 -7.76 6.29 1.62
N ALA A 263 -7.77 7.24 0.68
CA ALA A 263 -6.62 8.08 0.36
C ALA A 263 -6.21 8.98 1.54
N LYS A 264 -7.18 9.50 2.31
CA LYS A 264 -6.93 10.29 3.54
C LYS A 264 -6.14 9.51 4.59
N GLU A 265 -6.30 8.19 4.61
CA GLU A 265 -5.62 7.26 5.51
C GLU A 265 -4.33 6.68 4.93
N GLY A 266 -3.90 7.13 3.75
CA GLY A 266 -2.65 6.69 3.12
C GLY A 266 -2.73 5.34 2.41
N TYR A 267 -3.95 4.91 2.05
CA TYR A 267 -4.15 3.76 1.16
C TYR A 267 -4.14 4.19 -0.31
N ASP A 268 -3.64 3.31 -1.16
CA ASP A 268 -3.51 3.53 -2.59
C ASP A 268 -3.85 2.25 -3.35
N SER A 269 -4.69 2.39 -4.38
CA SER A 269 -5.07 1.32 -5.29
C SER A 269 -3.92 0.84 -6.19
N GLY A 270 -2.95 1.71 -6.48
CA GLY A 270 -1.78 1.36 -7.29
C GLY A 270 -0.84 0.36 -6.62
N ILE A 271 -0.90 0.24 -5.30
CA ILE A 271 -0.20 -0.78 -4.51
C ILE A 271 -1.14 -1.85 -3.94
N GLY A 272 -2.40 -1.90 -4.38
CA GLY A 272 -3.32 -2.99 -4.06
C GLY A 272 -2.71 -4.35 -4.38
N ILE A 273 -3.13 -5.40 -3.68
CA ILE A 273 -2.51 -6.73 -3.81
C ILE A 273 -2.68 -7.30 -5.23
N ASP A 274 -3.84 -7.06 -5.83
CA ASP A 274 -4.13 -7.38 -7.23
C ASP A 274 -3.33 -6.51 -8.20
N ALA A 275 -3.29 -5.19 -8.01
CA ALA A 275 -2.52 -4.26 -8.82
C ALA A 275 -1.01 -4.59 -8.80
N HIS A 276 -0.50 -5.00 -7.64
CA HIS A 276 0.89 -5.42 -7.46
C HIS A 276 1.28 -6.59 -8.37
N PHE A 277 0.49 -7.66 -8.39
CA PHE A 277 0.77 -8.80 -9.27
C PHE A 277 0.50 -8.49 -10.74
N LEU A 278 -0.49 -7.63 -11.02
CA LEU A 278 -0.74 -7.18 -12.39
C LEU A 278 0.44 -6.39 -12.95
N GLN A 279 0.98 -5.45 -12.18
CA GLN A 279 2.18 -4.69 -12.55
C GLN A 279 3.37 -5.63 -12.77
N GLN A 280 3.64 -6.55 -11.85
CA GLN A 280 4.70 -7.54 -12.03
C GLN A 280 4.51 -8.37 -13.32
N SER A 281 3.26 -8.69 -13.68
CA SER A 281 2.93 -9.47 -14.89
C SER A 281 3.21 -8.70 -16.17
N LEU A 282 2.97 -7.38 -16.17
CA LEU A 282 3.30 -6.51 -17.29
C LEU A 282 4.83 -6.37 -17.46
N GLU A 283 5.55 -6.21 -16.35
CA GLU A 283 7.02 -6.08 -16.34
C GLU A 283 7.70 -7.36 -16.83
N ASN A 284 7.27 -8.53 -16.32
CA ASN A 284 7.86 -9.83 -16.68
C ASN A 284 7.20 -10.51 -17.90
N LYS A 285 6.18 -9.87 -18.49
CA LYS A 285 5.39 -10.36 -19.64
C LYS A 285 4.74 -11.73 -19.39
N LYS A 286 4.39 -12.04 -18.14
CA LYS A 286 3.57 -13.22 -17.82
C LYS A 286 2.17 -13.02 -18.41
N PRO A 287 1.64 -13.99 -19.17
CA PRO A 287 0.31 -13.85 -19.77
C PRO A 287 -0.79 -13.72 -18.71
N ILE A 288 -1.72 -12.78 -18.97
CA ILE A 288 -2.86 -12.48 -18.09
C ILE A 288 -4.12 -13.15 -18.65
N LEU A 289 -4.87 -13.82 -17.78
CA LEU A 289 -6.21 -14.36 -18.07
C LEU A 289 -7.25 -13.70 -17.15
N GLU A 290 -8.47 -13.52 -17.64
CA GLU A 290 -9.56 -12.89 -16.91
C GLU A 290 -10.65 -13.91 -16.53
N LEU A 291 -11.01 -13.94 -15.24
CA LEU A 291 -12.17 -14.71 -14.77
C LEU A 291 -13.49 -14.04 -15.13
N GLU A 292 -13.49 -12.73 -15.33
CA GLU A 292 -14.65 -11.91 -15.67
C GLU A 292 -14.22 -10.80 -16.67
N SER A 293 -14.76 -9.59 -16.53
CA SER A 293 -14.33 -8.39 -17.25
C SER A 293 -14.66 -7.13 -16.44
N ILE A 294 -13.95 -6.03 -16.74
CA ILE A 294 -14.26 -4.71 -16.18
C ILE A 294 -15.72 -4.33 -16.46
N GLU A 295 -16.18 -4.56 -17.70
CA GLU A 295 -17.55 -4.25 -18.13
C GLU A 295 -18.60 -5.02 -17.31
N TYR A 296 -18.35 -6.28 -16.99
CA TYR A 296 -19.26 -7.08 -16.17
C TYR A 296 -19.42 -6.49 -14.76
N GLN A 297 -18.31 -6.12 -14.13
CA GLN A 297 -18.33 -5.52 -12.78
C GLN A 297 -19.02 -4.15 -12.77
N LEU A 298 -18.73 -3.29 -13.73
CA LEU A 298 -19.39 -1.97 -13.81
C LEU A 298 -20.89 -2.08 -14.07
N ASN A 299 -21.31 -2.99 -14.96
CA ASN A 299 -22.72 -3.22 -15.22
C ASN A 299 -23.45 -3.75 -14.00
N MET A 300 -22.81 -4.58 -13.17
CA MET A 300 -23.39 -5.06 -11.92
C MET A 300 -23.76 -3.88 -11.01
N PHE A 301 -22.83 -2.96 -10.73
CA PHE A 301 -23.11 -1.77 -9.91
C PHE A 301 -24.16 -0.86 -10.56
N ASN A 302 -24.06 -0.66 -11.87
CA ASN A 302 -24.99 0.16 -12.64
C ASN A 302 -26.44 -0.37 -12.60
N ASN A 303 -26.62 -1.68 -12.47
CA ASN A 303 -27.92 -2.35 -12.52
C ASN A 303 -28.52 -2.60 -11.13
N PHE A 304 -27.84 -2.22 -10.04
CA PHE A 304 -28.44 -2.23 -8.72
C PHE A 304 -29.65 -1.31 -8.65
N SER A 305 -30.62 -1.69 -7.82
CA SER A 305 -31.79 -0.87 -7.58
C SER A 305 -31.40 0.53 -7.08
N ASP A 306 -32.15 1.57 -7.46
CA ASP A 306 -31.89 2.95 -7.01
C ASP A 306 -31.77 3.03 -5.48
N LYS A 307 -32.61 2.26 -4.79
CA LYS A 307 -32.57 2.11 -3.32
C LYS A 307 -31.22 1.55 -2.84
N LEU A 308 -30.71 0.48 -3.45
CA LEU A 308 -29.43 -0.09 -3.05
C LEU A 308 -28.27 0.86 -3.38
N GLN A 309 -28.30 1.55 -4.53
CA GLN A 309 -27.27 2.54 -4.85
C GLN A 309 -27.26 3.71 -3.86
N GLU A 310 -28.43 4.18 -3.42
CA GLU A 310 -28.54 5.18 -2.35
C GLU A 310 -28.02 4.64 -1.01
N GLU A 311 -28.39 3.41 -0.63
CA GLU A 311 -27.89 2.75 0.59
C GLU A 311 -26.36 2.64 0.59
N MET A 312 -25.76 2.25 -0.55
CA MET A 312 -24.31 2.21 -0.73
C MET A 312 -23.66 3.58 -0.55
N LEU A 313 -24.17 4.61 -1.22
CA LEU A 313 -23.66 5.97 -1.08
C LEU A 313 -23.76 6.47 0.36
N LYS A 314 -24.88 6.20 1.02
CA LYS A 314 -25.07 6.55 2.43
C LYS A 314 -24.02 5.86 3.31
N GLY A 315 -23.76 4.58 3.08
CA GLY A 315 -22.71 3.84 3.78
C GLY A 315 -21.32 4.45 3.57
N SER A 316 -20.96 4.80 2.33
CA SER A 316 -19.69 5.48 2.02
C SER A 316 -19.56 6.83 2.74
N ILE A 317 -20.64 7.62 2.77
CA ILE A 317 -20.68 8.91 3.50
C ILE A 317 -20.52 8.68 5.00
N GLU A 318 -21.21 7.71 5.59
CA GLU A 318 -21.12 7.40 7.02
C GLU A 318 -19.72 6.92 7.40
N ASN A 319 -19.10 6.07 6.57
CA ASN A 319 -17.74 5.58 6.78
C ASN A 319 -16.71 6.71 6.68
N TYR A 320 -16.87 7.67 5.76
CA TYR A 320 -15.95 8.80 5.63
C TYR A 320 -15.88 9.66 6.91
N PHE A 321 -16.99 9.74 7.66
CA PHE A 321 -17.07 10.48 8.92
C PHE A 321 -16.85 9.61 10.17
N ALA A 322 -16.61 8.31 10.02
CA ALA A 322 -16.43 7.42 11.15
C ALA A 322 -15.10 7.71 11.88
N GLU A 323 -15.12 7.63 13.21
CA GLU A 323 -13.89 7.77 14.03
C GLU A 323 -12.98 6.54 13.92
N VAL A 324 -13.58 5.36 13.70
CA VAL A 324 -12.86 4.10 13.54
C VAL A 324 -12.94 3.67 12.09
N SER A 325 -11.78 3.50 11.48
CA SER A 325 -11.64 3.11 10.08
C SER A 325 -11.89 1.62 9.88
N GLY A 326 -12.85 1.29 9.02
CA GLY A 326 -13.08 -0.10 8.60
C GLY A 326 -11.94 -0.68 7.76
N ILE A 327 -11.13 0.17 7.10
CA ILE A 327 -10.03 -0.31 6.25
C ILE A 327 -8.79 -0.72 7.05
N GLU A 328 -8.60 -0.19 8.25
CA GLU A 328 -7.56 -0.67 9.17
C GLU A 328 -7.84 -2.10 9.65
N ASP A 329 -9.10 -2.44 9.94
CA ASP A 329 -9.50 -3.79 10.30
C ASP A 329 -9.30 -4.77 9.14
N LEU A 330 -9.64 -4.36 7.90
CA LEU A 330 -9.35 -5.13 6.69
C LEU A 330 -7.84 -5.39 6.52
N THR A 331 -7.04 -4.36 6.76
CA THR A 331 -5.58 -4.43 6.67
C THR A 331 -5.03 -5.40 7.70
N LYS A 332 -5.44 -5.27 8.96
CA LYS A 332 -5.02 -6.17 10.04
C LYS A 332 -5.43 -7.61 9.77
N MET A 333 -6.66 -7.83 9.33
CA MET A 333 -7.15 -9.16 8.94
C MET A 333 -6.25 -9.77 7.85
N TRP A 334 -5.94 -9.01 6.81
CA TRP A 334 -5.13 -9.50 5.69
C TRP A 334 -3.66 -9.73 6.07
N VAL A 335 -3.03 -8.77 6.76
CA VAL A 335 -1.65 -8.88 7.27
C VAL A 335 -1.49 -10.11 8.16
N THR A 336 -2.45 -10.34 9.06
CA THR A 336 -2.41 -11.48 9.98
C THR A 336 -2.90 -12.80 9.37
N GLY A 337 -3.52 -12.76 8.19
CA GLY A 337 -4.10 -13.94 7.52
C GLY A 337 -5.23 -14.58 8.32
N ASN A 338 -6.03 -13.78 9.04
CA ASN A 338 -7.07 -14.27 9.94
C ASN A 338 -8.32 -14.73 9.15
N GLU A 339 -8.48 -16.04 8.98
CA GLU A 339 -9.59 -16.65 8.22
C GLU A 339 -10.95 -16.51 8.93
N GLU A 340 -10.98 -16.43 10.27
CA GLU A 340 -12.22 -16.22 11.02
C GLU A 340 -12.78 -14.82 10.75
N GLN A 341 -11.91 -13.80 10.80
CA GLN A 341 -12.27 -12.42 10.44
C GLN A 341 -12.65 -12.30 8.98
N LEU A 342 -11.98 -13.02 8.07
CA LEU A 342 -12.36 -13.05 6.66
C LEU A 342 -13.75 -13.66 6.45
N LEU A 343 -14.06 -14.74 7.17
CA LEU A 343 -15.38 -15.36 7.11
C LEU A 343 -16.46 -14.44 7.70
N GLU A 344 -16.16 -13.73 8.79
CA GLU A 344 -17.07 -12.73 9.38
C GLU A 344 -17.31 -11.55 8.43
N LEU A 345 -16.25 -11.01 7.83
CA LEU A 345 -16.34 -9.97 6.78
C LEU A 345 -17.22 -10.44 5.62
N THR A 346 -17.01 -11.67 5.15
CA THR A 346 -17.80 -12.23 4.05
C THR A 346 -19.28 -12.36 4.44
N LYS A 347 -19.60 -12.67 5.70
CA LYS A 347 -20.97 -12.72 6.20
C LYS A 347 -21.59 -11.32 6.38
N SER A 348 -20.81 -10.34 6.83
CA SER A 348 -21.31 -8.98 7.06
C SER A 348 -21.55 -8.23 5.74
N ALA A 349 -20.63 -8.35 4.79
CA ALA A 349 -20.73 -7.82 3.42
C ALA A 349 -21.92 -8.38 2.63
N THR A 350 -22.53 -9.44 3.15
CA THR A 350 -23.62 -10.18 2.51
C THR A 350 -24.96 -10.07 3.25
N SER A 351 -25.05 -9.15 4.21
CA SER A 351 -26.27 -8.86 4.94
C SER A 351 -27.41 -8.32 4.06
N ASN A 352 -27.08 -7.62 2.96
CA ASN A 352 -28.05 -7.27 1.92
C ASN A 352 -28.10 -8.39 0.86
N ALA A 353 -29.30 -8.94 0.61
CA ALA A 353 -29.48 -10.09 -0.28
C ALA A 353 -29.21 -9.78 -1.77
N GLU A 354 -29.56 -8.58 -2.25
CA GLU A 354 -29.26 -8.14 -3.63
C GLU A 354 -27.75 -8.01 -3.81
N LEU A 355 -27.08 -7.36 -2.86
CA LEU A 355 -25.62 -7.18 -2.85
C LEU A 355 -24.87 -8.51 -2.74
N ASN A 356 -25.27 -9.40 -1.82
CA ASN A 356 -24.68 -10.74 -1.67
C ASN A 356 -24.77 -11.56 -2.95
N LYS A 357 -25.97 -11.57 -3.54
CA LYS A 357 -26.23 -12.35 -4.74
C LYS A 357 -25.32 -11.88 -5.89
N ALA A 358 -25.26 -10.57 -6.10
CA ALA A 358 -24.49 -9.97 -7.19
C ALA A 358 -22.97 -10.02 -6.96
N LEU A 359 -22.48 -9.70 -5.77
CA LEU A 359 -21.04 -9.63 -5.50
C LEU A 359 -20.39 -11.01 -5.37
N LEU A 360 -21.07 -11.98 -4.77
CA LEU A 360 -20.46 -13.26 -4.45
C LEU A 360 -21.13 -14.43 -5.17
N THR A 361 -22.43 -14.63 -5.00
CA THR A 361 -23.07 -15.87 -5.46
C THR A 361 -23.05 -16.01 -6.98
N ASP A 362 -23.45 -14.97 -7.71
CA ASP A 362 -23.51 -14.98 -9.18
C ASP A 362 -22.12 -14.93 -9.83
N ARG A 363 -21.13 -14.40 -9.10
CA ARG A 363 -19.74 -14.22 -9.56
C ARG A 363 -18.88 -15.45 -9.30
N ASN A 364 -19.00 -16.06 -8.11
CA ASN A 364 -18.18 -17.21 -7.73
C ASN A 364 -18.47 -18.44 -8.58
N ALA A 365 -19.72 -18.67 -8.97
CA ALA A 365 -20.06 -19.83 -9.80
C ALA A 365 -19.29 -19.87 -11.14
N PRO A 366 -19.34 -18.84 -12.01
CA PRO A 366 -18.57 -18.83 -13.26
C PRO A 366 -17.05 -18.76 -13.02
N MET A 367 -16.57 -18.07 -11.97
CA MET A 367 -15.14 -18.09 -11.60
C MET A 367 -14.67 -19.52 -11.30
N VAL A 368 -15.43 -20.28 -10.49
CA VAL A 368 -15.11 -21.67 -10.14
C VAL A 368 -15.13 -22.58 -11.35
N GLU A 369 -16.04 -22.40 -12.31
CA GLU A 369 -16.03 -23.18 -13.55
C GLU A 369 -14.76 -22.91 -14.38
N LYS A 370 -14.32 -21.65 -14.50
CA LYS A 370 -13.05 -21.31 -15.17
C LYS A 370 -11.85 -21.93 -14.46
N ILE A 371 -11.79 -21.82 -13.12
CA ILE A 371 -10.72 -22.42 -12.30
C ILE A 371 -10.71 -23.95 -12.44
N THR A 372 -11.89 -24.58 -12.44
CA THR A 372 -12.06 -26.02 -12.69
C THR A 372 -11.56 -26.39 -14.09
N GLY A 373 -11.81 -25.54 -15.09
CA GLY A 373 -11.27 -25.67 -16.44
C GLY A 373 -9.74 -25.72 -16.46
N TYR A 374 -9.07 -24.79 -15.75
CA TYR A 374 -7.62 -24.77 -15.60
C TYR A 374 -7.06 -26.03 -14.94
N LEU A 375 -7.73 -26.52 -13.88
CA LEU A 375 -7.34 -27.75 -13.19
C LEU A 375 -7.53 -29.02 -14.04
N ASN A 376 -8.46 -29.00 -15.00
CA ASN A 376 -8.72 -30.10 -15.92
C ASN A 376 -7.95 -30.00 -17.24
N ASP A 377 -7.17 -28.94 -17.44
CA ASP A 377 -6.39 -28.75 -18.65
C ASP A 377 -5.29 -29.82 -18.76
N THR A 378 -5.28 -30.55 -19.88
CA THR A 378 -4.29 -31.60 -20.18
C THR A 378 -2.88 -31.07 -20.41
N THR A 379 -2.71 -29.76 -20.58
CA THR A 379 -1.41 -29.11 -20.78
C THR A 379 -0.59 -28.96 -19.50
N LYS A 380 -1.16 -29.29 -18.32
CA LYS A 380 -0.48 -29.32 -17.02
C LYS A 380 0.17 -27.99 -16.64
N LYS A 381 -0.59 -26.92 -16.83
CA LYS A 381 -0.17 -25.54 -16.57
C LYS A 381 -0.38 -25.14 -15.11
N SER A 382 0.39 -24.14 -14.70
CA SER A 382 0.29 -23.54 -13.38
C SER A 382 -0.32 -22.14 -13.46
N TYR A 383 -1.26 -21.82 -12.58
CA TYR A 383 -2.02 -20.58 -12.61
C TYR A 383 -1.97 -19.89 -11.25
N PHE A 384 -1.62 -18.61 -11.23
CA PHE A 384 -1.70 -17.76 -10.05
C PHE A 384 -2.97 -16.93 -10.13
N VAL A 385 -4.02 -17.35 -9.44
CA VAL A 385 -5.32 -16.70 -9.41
C VAL A 385 -5.36 -15.67 -8.29
N VAL A 386 -5.68 -14.43 -8.63
CA VAL A 386 -5.82 -13.31 -7.70
C VAL A 386 -7.24 -12.77 -7.80
N VAL A 387 -8.00 -12.94 -6.72
CA VAL A 387 -9.40 -12.50 -6.59
C VAL A 387 -9.63 -11.92 -5.20
N GLY A 388 -10.55 -10.98 -5.06
CA GLY A 388 -10.86 -10.30 -3.82
C GLY A 388 -11.09 -11.29 -2.68
N ALA A 389 -10.56 -11.01 -1.50
CA ALA A 389 -10.53 -11.96 -0.38
C ALA A 389 -11.94 -12.46 0.00
N ALA A 390 -12.97 -11.62 -0.14
CA ALA A 390 -14.37 -11.98 0.12
C ALA A 390 -14.90 -13.11 -0.79
N HIS A 391 -14.27 -13.37 -1.94
CA HIS A 391 -14.63 -14.47 -2.82
C HIS A 391 -14.15 -15.84 -2.31
N MET A 392 -13.23 -15.89 -1.35
CA MET A 392 -12.51 -17.13 -1.02
C MET A 392 -13.30 -18.05 -0.08
N LEU A 393 -13.83 -17.50 1.01
CA LEU A 393 -14.47 -18.26 2.10
C LEU A 393 -15.99 -18.02 2.13
N GLY A 394 -16.68 -18.74 3.03
CA GLY A 394 -18.14 -18.73 3.12
C GLY A 394 -18.80 -19.81 2.28
N GLU A 395 -20.10 -20.05 2.49
CA GLU A 395 -20.82 -21.20 1.88
C GLU A 395 -20.73 -21.24 0.34
N ASN A 396 -20.70 -20.06 -0.27
CA ASN A 396 -20.59 -19.83 -1.72
C ASN A 396 -19.19 -19.34 -2.14
N GLY A 397 -18.18 -19.42 -1.26
CA GLY A 397 -16.80 -19.06 -1.57
C GLY A 397 -16.13 -20.02 -2.54
N ILE A 398 -15.12 -19.57 -3.26
CA ILE A 398 -14.35 -20.36 -4.24
C ILE A 398 -13.74 -21.60 -3.59
N VAL A 399 -13.17 -21.47 -2.39
CA VAL A 399 -12.53 -22.61 -1.70
C VAL A 399 -13.57 -23.71 -1.39
N PRO A 400 -14.68 -23.44 -0.69
CA PRO A 400 -15.70 -24.45 -0.45
C PRO A 400 -16.37 -24.98 -1.73
N LEU A 401 -16.53 -24.16 -2.77
CA LEU A 401 -17.10 -24.62 -4.04
C LEU A 401 -16.18 -25.58 -4.80
N LEU A 402 -14.85 -25.37 -4.75
CA LEU A 402 -13.87 -26.32 -5.30
C LEU A 402 -13.85 -27.62 -4.49
N GLU A 403 -13.91 -27.55 -3.16
CA GLU A 403 -14.01 -28.74 -2.30
C GLU A 403 -15.27 -29.56 -2.60
N LYS A 404 -16.43 -28.90 -2.78
CA LYS A 404 -17.69 -29.54 -3.21
C LYS A 404 -17.57 -30.23 -4.57
N LYS A 405 -16.69 -29.75 -5.46
CA LYS A 405 -16.36 -30.38 -6.75
C LYS A 405 -15.34 -31.53 -6.63
N GLY A 406 -14.87 -31.85 -5.43
CA GLY A 406 -13.97 -32.97 -5.15
C GLY A 406 -12.48 -32.62 -5.24
N PHE A 407 -12.13 -31.33 -5.32
CA PHE A 407 -10.74 -30.91 -5.26
C PHE A 407 -10.23 -30.81 -3.82
N THR A 408 -8.97 -31.16 -3.59
CA THR A 408 -8.29 -30.88 -2.32
C THR A 408 -7.69 -29.48 -2.37
N VAL A 409 -8.17 -28.59 -1.52
CA VAL A 409 -7.68 -27.21 -1.41
C VAL A 409 -6.83 -27.08 -0.15
N VAL A 410 -5.55 -26.72 -0.29
CA VAL A 410 -4.58 -26.69 0.81
C VAL A 410 -4.16 -25.26 1.09
N ARG A 411 -4.42 -24.77 2.31
CA ARG A 411 -3.90 -23.49 2.79
C ARG A 411 -2.37 -23.52 2.83
N GLN A 412 -1.73 -22.49 2.25
CA GLN A 412 -0.27 -22.33 2.20
C GLN A 412 0.26 -21.39 3.27
#